data_AF-A0A382XHZ9-F1
#
_entry.id   AF-A0A382XHZ9-F1
#
_cell.length_a   1.000
_cell.length_b   1.000
_cell.length_c   1.000
_cell.angle_alpha   90.00
_cell.angle_beta   90.00
_cell.angle_gamma   90.00
#
_symmetry.space_group_name_H-M   'P 1'
#
loop_
_entity.id
_entity.type
_entity.pdbx_description
1 polymer ?
#
loop_
_entity_poly.entity_id
_entity_poly.type
_entity_poly.pdbx_seq_one_letter_code
_entity_poly.pdbx_strand_id
1 'polypeptide(L)'
;MTSDPLLQPYRIKHLELRNRIMSTAHEPAYSEDGLPKERYRLYHAEKAKGGLALTMTAGSALVSQDSPEAFGNLHAFRDEIVPWLQELA
;
A
#
# COMPACT_ATOMS: atom_id res chain seq x y z
N MET A 1 -2.24 9.59 -28.34
CA MET A 1 -2.54 9.61 -26.89
C MET A 1 -3.99 9.23 -26.72
N THR A 2 -4.31 8.35 -25.78
CA THR A 2 -5.69 7.96 -25.48
C THR A 2 -6.47 9.20 -25.00
N SER A 3 -7.74 9.35 -25.40
CA SER A 3 -8.66 10.39 -24.91
C SER A 3 -9.40 9.97 -23.64
N ASP A 4 -9.11 8.77 -23.13
CA ASP A 4 -9.73 8.24 -21.92
C ASP A 4 -9.33 9.10 -20.71
N PRO A 5 -10.28 9.71 -19.98
CA PRO A 5 -10.01 10.53 -18.81
C PRO A 5 -9.32 9.75 -17.68
N LEU A 6 -9.54 8.43 -17.54
CA LEU A 6 -8.89 7.61 -16.51
C LEU A 6 -7.40 7.41 -16.79
N LEU A 7 -7.00 7.43 -18.06
CA LEU A 7 -5.61 7.19 -18.47
C LEU A 7 -4.80 8.48 -18.63
N GLN A 8 -5.40 9.65 -18.39
CA GLN A 8 -4.67 10.92 -18.37
C GLN A 8 -3.85 11.08 -17.09
N PRO A 9 -2.66 11.70 -17.16
CA PRO A 9 -1.91 12.07 -15.98
C PRO A 9 -2.70 12.93 -14.99
N TYR A 10 -2.28 12.89 -13.72
CA TYR A 10 -2.86 13.69 -12.66
C TYR A 10 -1.79 14.17 -11.69
N ARG A 11 -1.79 15.48 -11.41
CA ARG A 11 -0.84 16.10 -10.47
C ARG A 11 -1.50 16.32 -9.12
N ILE A 12 -0.90 15.80 -8.06
CA ILE A 12 -1.29 16.09 -6.67
C ILE A 12 -0.11 16.80 -5.99
N LYS A 13 -0.25 18.12 -5.78
CA LYS A 13 0.84 18.98 -5.26
C LYS A 13 2.12 18.86 -6.12
N HIS A 14 3.10 18.11 -5.65
CA HIS A 14 4.40 17.89 -6.31
C HIS A 14 4.51 16.52 -7.00
N LEU A 15 3.53 15.62 -6.78
CA LEU A 15 3.54 14.27 -7.31
C LEU A 15 2.80 14.23 -8.66
N GLU A 16 3.48 13.73 -9.69
CA GLU A 16 2.92 13.44 -11.01
C GLU A 16 2.54 11.96 -11.09
N LEU A 17 1.26 11.68 -11.30
CA LEU A 17 0.72 10.33 -11.45
C LEU A 17 0.49 10.04 -12.93
N ARG A 18 0.96 8.87 -13.40
CA ARG A 18 0.87 8.47 -14.82
C ARG A 18 -0.58 8.33 -15.33
N ASN A 19 -1.53 8.11 -14.44
CA ASN A 19 -2.97 7.98 -14.72
C ASN A 19 -3.77 8.22 -13.44
N ARG A 20 -5.10 8.08 -13.52
CA ARG A 20 -6.03 8.32 -12.40
C ARG A 20 -6.49 7.03 -11.71
N ILE A 21 -5.76 5.94 -11.92
CA ILE A 21 -6.07 4.64 -11.33
C ILE A 21 -5.29 4.51 -10.03
N MET A 22 -6.00 4.30 -8.93
CA MET A 22 -5.41 4.09 -7.62
C MET A 22 -6.02 2.87 -6.92
N SER A 23 -5.21 2.22 -6.09
CA SER A 23 -5.69 1.24 -5.10
C SER A 23 -5.68 1.91 -3.73
N THR A 24 -6.87 2.07 -3.14
CA THR A 24 -7.05 2.65 -1.80
C THR A 24 -6.47 1.75 -0.72
N ALA A 25 -6.15 2.32 0.44
CA ALA A 25 -5.66 1.55 1.59
C ALA A 25 -6.76 0.60 2.09
N HIS A 26 -6.43 -0.67 2.20
CA HIS A 26 -7.22 -1.73 2.81
C HIS A 26 -6.27 -2.81 3.30
N GLU A 27 -6.71 -3.58 4.29
CA GLU A 27 -5.94 -4.70 4.80
C GLU A 27 -6.38 -6.00 4.10
N PRO A 28 -5.51 -6.64 3.29
CA PRO A 28 -5.80 -7.94 2.70
C PRO A 28 -5.69 -9.11 3.69
N ALA A 29 -5.35 -8.86 4.96
CA ALA A 29 -5.10 -9.87 5.99
C ALA A 29 -3.94 -10.80 5.61
N TYR A 30 -2.89 -10.23 4.99
CA TYR A 30 -1.67 -10.95 4.57
C TYR A 30 -0.47 -10.67 5.47
N SER A 31 -0.70 -10.07 6.64
CA SER A 31 0.36 -9.88 7.62
C SER A 31 0.85 -11.23 8.15
N GLU A 32 2.14 -11.26 8.50
CA GLU A 32 2.75 -12.39 9.20
C GLU A 32 3.42 -11.82 10.45
N ASP A 33 2.96 -12.23 11.63
CA ASP A 33 3.37 -11.67 12.93
C ASP A 33 3.16 -10.13 13.01
N GLY A 34 2.11 -9.63 12.33
CA GLY A 34 1.84 -8.18 12.22
C GLY A 34 2.79 -7.44 11.27
N LEU A 35 3.61 -8.14 10.48
CA LEU A 35 4.60 -7.52 9.58
C LEU A 35 4.26 -7.79 8.10
N PRO A 36 4.60 -6.86 7.17
CA PRO A 36 4.35 -7.02 5.74
C PRO A 36 5.45 -7.86 5.09
N LYS A 37 5.49 -9.16 5.39
CA LYS A 37 6.44 -10.11 4.79
C LYS A 37 6.12 -10.36 3.30
N GLU A 38 6.63 -11.44 2.73
CA GLU A 38 6.66 -11.67 1.28
C GLU A 38 5.30 -11.54 0.60
N ARG A 39 4.26 -12.22 1.10
CA ARG A 39 2.93 -12.23 0.46
C ARG A 39 2.31 -10.84 0.37
N TYR A 40 2.41 -10.06 1.44
CA TYR A 40 1.90 -8.69 1.48
C TYR A 40 2.57 -7.81 0.41
N ARG A 41 3.89 -7.93 0.27
CA ARG A 41 4.66 -7.11 -0.67
C ARG A 41 4.41 -7.51 -2.11
N LEU A 42 4.39 -8.81 -2.40
CA LEU A 42 4.06 -9.31 -3.74
C LEU A 42 2.67 -8.84 -4.19
N TYR A 43 1.68 -8.81 -3.28
CA TYR A 43 0.35 -8.30 -3.58
C TYR A 43 0.36 -6.86 -4.10
N HIS A 44 1.13 -5.96 -3.47
CA HIS A 44 1.26 -4.57 -3.93
C HIS A 44 2.14 -4.44 -5.19
N ALA A 45 3.19 -5.26 -5.31
CA ALA A 45 4.03 -5.30 -6.50
C ALA A 45 3.24 -5.70 -7.75
N GLU A 46 2.36 -6.71 -7.67
CA GLU A 46 1.50 -7.12 -8.78
C GLU A 46 0.54 -6.00 -9.20
N LYS A 47 -0.02 -5.26 -8.24
CA LYS A 47 -0.85 -4.08 -8.55
C LYS A 47 -0.05 -3.01 -9.30
N ALA A 48 1.19 -2.74 -8.90
CA ALA A 48 2.05 -1.78 -9.58
C ALA A 48 2.39 -2.21 -11.02
N LYS A 49 2.68 -3.51 -11.23
CA LYS A 49 2.86 -4.13 -12.56
C LYS A 49 1.61 -3.95 -13.43
N GLY A 50 0.42 -4.01 -12.82
CA GLY A 50 -0.87 -3.85 -13.49
C GLY A 50 -1.18 -2.44 -14.04
N GLY A 51 -0.32 -1.44 -13.81
CA GLY A 51 -0.46 -0.16 -14.51
C GLY A 51 -1.08 0.98 -13.70
N LEU A 52 -1.47 0.78 -12.43
CA LEU A 52 -1.99 1.86 -11.57
C LEU A 52 -0.95 2.95 -11.30
N ALA A 53 -1.38 4.17 -10.99
CA ALA A 53 -0.45 5.25 -10.66
C ALA A 53 -0.14 5.36 -9.17
N LEU A 54 -1.07 4.99 -8.28
CA LEU A 54 -0.88 5.08 -6.82
C LEU A 54 -1.45 3.86 -6.11
N THR A 55 -0.60 3.12 -5.38
CA THR A 55 -1.05 2.10 -4.43
C THR A 55 -0.86 2.64 -3.02
N MET A 56 -1.94 2.67 -2.25
CA MET A 56 -1.90 2.93 -0.82
C MET A 56 -1.87 1.58 -0.09
N THR A 57 -1.13 1.52 1.02
CA THR A 57 -0.90 0.28 1.79
C THR A 57 -1.29 0.53 3.26
N ALA A 58 -1.09 -0.47 4.12
CA ALA A 58 -1.24 -0.39 5.57
C ALA A 58 -2.61 0.15 6.02
N GLY A 59 -3.70 -0.35 5.42
CA GLY A 59 -5.05 0.07 5.75
C GLY A 59 -5.38 -0.23 7.21
N SER A 60 -5.64 0.81 8.01
CA SER A 60 -5.89 0.70 9.45
C SER A 60 -4.76 0.00 10.22
N ALA A 61 -3.50 0.19 9.82
CA ALA A 61 -2.37 -0.33 10.59
C ALA A 61 -2.37 0.20 12.04
N LEU A 62 -1.96 -0.64 12.98
CA LEU A 62 -1.90 -0.33 14.39
C LEU A 62 -0.67 0.53 14.69
N VAL A 63 -0.90 1.70 15.27
CA VAL A 63 0.17 2.66 15.64
C VAL A 63 0.49 2.65 17.14
N SER A 64 -0.18 1.80 17.92
CA SER A 64 0.10 1.59 19.35
C SER A 64 -0.09 0.11 19.71
N GLN A 65 0.70 -0.37 20.66
CA GLN A 65 0.61 -1.74 21.20
C GLN A 65 -0.75 -2.04 21.83
N ASP A 66 -1.43 -1.02 22.37
CA ASP A 66 -2.75 -1.16 23.01
C ASP A 66 -3.91 -1.10 22.01
N SER A 67 -3.63 -0.91 20.71
CA SER A 67 -4.67 -0.89 19.68
C SER A 67 -5.13 -2.30 19.37
N PRO A 68 -6.45 -2.59 19.34
CA PRO A 68 -6.94 -3.92 19.04
C PRO A 68 -6.73 -4.27 17.56
N GLU A 69 -6.22 -5.47 17.30
CA GLU A 69 -6.18 -6.05 15.96
C GLU A 69 -7.55 -6.60 15.59
N ALA A 70 -8.08 -6.17 14.45
CA ALA A 70 -9.43 -6.55 14.02
C ALA A 70 -9.43 -7.54 12.85
N PHE A 71 -8.42 -7.53 11.98
CA PHE A 71 -8.44 -8.28 10.72
C PHE A 71 -7.05 -8.57 10.12
N GLY A 72 -6.02 -8.80 10.94
CA GLY A 72 -4.66 -9.05 10.43
C GLY A 72 -3.86 -7.78 10.18
N ASN A 73 -4.10 -6.72 10.95
CA ASN A 73 -3.53 -5.38 10.73
C ASN A 73 -2.00 -5.40 10.82
N LEU A 74 -1.33 -4.58 9.99
CA LEU A 74 0.10 -4.34 10.20
C LEU A 74 0.37 -3.59 11.51
N HIS A 75 1.44 -3.98 12.21
CA HIS A 75 1.89 -3.38 13.45
C HIS A 75 2.92 -2.28 13.15
N ALA A 76 2.44 -1.09 12.78
CA ALA A 76 3.29 0.06 12.47
C ALA A 76 4.00 0.66 13.70
N PHE A 77 3.63 0.23 14.92
CA PHE A 77 4.31 0.62 16.15
C PHE A 77 5.64 -0.11 16.42
N ARG A 78 5.94 -1.18 15.66
CA ARG A 78 7.16 -1.99 15.84
C ARG A 78 8.24 -1.55 14.86
N ASP A 79 9.44 -1.23 15.35
CA ASP A 79 10.58 -0.86 14.50
C ASP A 79 10.95 -1.95 13.48
N GLU A 80 10.68 -3.22 13.80
CA GLU A 80 10.88 -4.37 12.92
C GLU A 80 10.14 -4.26 11.58
N ILE A 81 9.10 -3.42 11.48
CA ILE A 81 8.35 -3.19 10.24
C ILE A 81 9.15 -2.40 9.21
N VAL A 82 10.10 -1.57 9.65
CA VAL A 82 10.84 -0.63 8.81
C VAL A 82 11.55 -1.31 7.63
N PRO A 83 12.39 -2.36 7.81
CA PRO A 83 13.05 -3.01 6.68
C PRO A 83 12.05 -3.61 5.67
N TRP A 84 10.93 -4.17 6.14
CA TRP A 84 9.91 -4.72 5.25
C TRP A 84 9.21 -3.65 4.41
N LEU A 85 8.96 -2.46 4.97
CA LEU A 85 8.42 -1.33 4.23
C LEU A 85 9.43 -0.74 3.25
N GLN A 86 10.73 -0.75 3.58
CA GLN A 86 11.78 -0.33 2.65
C GLN A 86 11.87 -1.26 1.44
N GLU A 87 11.71 -2.58 1.63
CA GLU A 87 11.69 -3.54 0.51
C GLU A 87 10.43 -3.43 -0.37
N LEU A 88 9.39 -2.71 0.08
CA LEU A 88 8.16 -2.48 -0.68
C LEU A 88 8.23 -1.23 -1.57
N ALA A 89 9.05 -0.24 -1.19
CA ALA A 89 9.18 1.05 -1.86
C ALA A 89 10.19 1.00 -3.03
#